data_AF-A0A7W0JUA6-F1
#
_entry.id   AF-A0A7W0JUA6-F1
#
_cell.length_a   1.000
_cell.length_b   1.000
_cell.length_c   1.000
_cell.angle_alpha   90.00
_cell.angle_beta   90.00
_cell.angle_gamma   90.00
#
_symmetry.space_group_name_H-M   'P 1'
#
loop_
_entity.id
_entity.type
_entity.pdbx_description
1 polymer ?
#
loop_
_entity_poly.entity_id
_entity_poly.type
_entity_poly.pdbx_seq_one_letter_code
_entity_poly.pdbx_strand_id
1 'polypeptide(L)' 'LVGLTRGFMYAGAARVVVSLWNVNDKATADLMTKFYERMLKRGERPAAALRAAQVEMWKQKAWQSPYYWAAFTMQGEWR' A
#
# COMPACT_ATOMS: atom_id res chain seq x y z
N LEU A 1 7.66 -6.93 12.09
CA LEU A 1 6.54 -6.04 11.67
C LEU A 1 5.59 -5.63 12.79
N VAL A 2 5.19 -6.54 13.69
CA VAL A 2 4.13 -6.27 14.68
C VAL A 2 4.43 -5.09 15.61
N GLY A 3 5.70 -4.85 15.97
CA GLY A 3 6.10 -3.75 16.87
C GLY A 3 5.94 -2.35 16.27
N LEU A 4 6.44 -2.12 15.06
CA LEU A 4 6.45 -0.79 14.44
C LEU A 4 5.04 -0.33 14.07
N THR A 5 4.24 -1.20 13.44
CA THR A 5 2.86 -0.85 13.09
C THR A 5 2.04 -0.55 14.34
N ARG A 6 2.18 -1.34 15.41
CA ARG A 6 1.52 -1.04 16.69
C ARG A 6 1.99 0.28 17.28
N GLY A 7 3.28 0.61 17.21
CA GLY A 7 3.81 1.90 17.66
C GLY A 7 3.10 3.08 17.00
N PHE A 8 2.93 3.04 15.68
CA PHE A 8 2.17 4.07 14.96
C PHE A 8 0.69 4.12 15.35
N MET A 9 0.05 2.96 15.52
CA MET A 9 -1.35 2.91 15.97
C MET A 9 -1.51 3.47 17.39
N TYR A 10 -0.61 3.15 18.32
CA TYR A 10 -0.60 3.71 19.68
C TYR A 10 -0.35 5.22 19.69
N ALA A 11 0.47 5.72 18.76
CA ALA A 11 0.69 7.16 18.58
C ALA A 11 -0.51 7.89 17.94
N GLY A 12 -1.62 7.20 17.65
CA GLY A 12 -2.85 7.80 17.14
C GLY A 12 -2.99 7.81 15.62
N ALA A 13 -2.14 7.10 14.88
CA ALA A 13 -2.32 6.96 13.44
C ALA A 13 -3.65 6.24 13.12
N ALA A 14 -4.52 6.87 12.34
CA ALA A 14 -5.82 6.28 11.97
C ALA A 14 -5.66 5.06 11.04
N ARG A 15 -4.70 5.14 10.12
CA ARG A 15 -4.37 4.09 9.15
C ARG A 15 -2.87 4.11 8.86
N VAL A 16 -2.27 2.94 8.69
CA VAL A 16 -0.85 2.73 8.43
C VAL A 16 -0.70 1.74 7.28
N VAL A 17 0.05 2.10 6.25
CA VAL A 17 0.42 1.19 5.16
C VAL A 17 1.86 0.72 5.37
N VAL A 18 2.08 -0.59 5.33
CA VAL A 18 3.40 -1.21 5.56
C VAL A 18 3.67 -2.33 4.58
N SER A 19 4.94 -2.57 4.25
CA SER A 19 5.35 -3.76 3.50
C SER A 19 5.75 -4.91 4.45
N LEU A 20 5.33 -6.13 4.10
CA LEU A 20 5.65 -7.36 4.85
C LEU A 20 7.13 -7.80 4.68
N TRP A 21 7.73 -7.45 3.54
CA TRP A 21 9.13 -7.73 3.20
C TRP A 21 9.77 -6.50 2.53
N ASN A 22 11.07 -6.59 2.28
CA ASN A 22 11.79 -5.57 1.51
C ASN A 22 11.40 -5.68 0.02
N VAL A 23 10.92 -4.58 -0.55
CA VAL A 23 10.43 -4.48 -1.93
C VAL A 23 11.37 -3.59 -2.73
N ASN A 24 11.54 -3.87 -4.02
CA ASN A 24 12.28 -3.01 -4.93
C ASN A 24 11.77 -1.55 -4.89
N ASP A 25 12.70 -0.59 -4.80
CA ASP A 25 12.38 0.83 -4.67
C ASP A 25 11.58 1.38 -5.85
N LYS A 26 11.91 0.97 -7.08
CA LYS A 26 11.21 1.45 -8.29
C LYS A 26 9.77 0.93 -8.35
N ALA A 27 9.57 -0.34 -8.00
CA ALA A 27 8.23 -0.90 -7.88
C ALA A 27 7.42 -0.21 -6.76
N THR A 28 8.06 0.06 -5.63
CA THR A 28 7.44 0.77 -4.50
C THR A 28 7.01 2.18 -4.90
N ALA A 29 7.87 2.92 -5.59
CA ALA A 29 7.56 4.25 -6.09
C ALA A 29 6.36 4.23 -7.04
N ASP A 30 6.34 3.33 -8.02
CA ASP A 30 5.23 3.21 -8.97
C ASP A 30 3.90 2.85 -8.28
N LEU A 31 3.93 1.89 -7.35
CA LEU A 31 2.76 1.49 -6.57
C LEU A 31 2.23 2.66 -5.72
N MET A 32 3.12 3.39 -5.03
CA MET A 32 2.73 4.51 -4.17
C MET A 32 2.22 5.70 -4.98
N THR A 33 2.81 6.01 -6.13
CA THR A 33 2.31 7.04 -7.04
C THR A 33 0.87 6.73 -7.45
N LYS A 34 0.58 5.49 -7.88
CA LYS A 34 -0.77 5.07 -8.27
C LYS A 34 -1.74 5.09 -7.09
N PHE A 35 -1.30 4.61 -5.93
CA PHE A 35 -2.09 4.62 -4.71
C PHE A 35 -2.52 6.04 -4.32
N TYR A 36 -1.57 6.98 -4.24
CA TYR A 36 -1.87 8.37 -3.89
C TYR A 36 -2.66 9.09 -4.97
N GLU A 37 -2.43 8.81 -6.26
CA GLU A 37 -3.25 9.37 -7.33
C GLU A 37 -4.72 8.97 -7.17
N ARG A 38 -4.99 7.69 -6.91
CA ARG A 38 -6.35 7.16 -6.71
C ARG A 38 -7.00 7.73 -5.45
N MET A 39 -6.26 7.77 -4.36
CA MET A 39 -6.80 8.26 -3.08
C MET A 39 -7.06 9.77 -3.11
N LEU A 40 -6.09 10.57 -3.56
CA LEU A 40 -6.14 12.03 -3.44
C LEU A 40 -6.83 12.70 -4.62
N LYS A 41 -6.61 12.20 -5.85
CA LYS A 41 -7.19 12.83 -7.05
C LYS A 41 -8.55 12.24 -7.42
N ARG A 42 -8.75 10.94 -7.18
CA ARG A 42 -10.01 10.24 -7.53
C ARG A 42 -10.96 10.06 -6.35
N GLY A 43 -10.51 10.39 -5.13
CA GLY A 43 -11.33 10.30 -3.91
C GLY A 43 -11.65 8.87 -3.49
N GLU A 44 -10.89 7.88 -3.96
CA GLU A 44 -11.09 6.48 -3.58
C GLU A 44 -10.74 6.28 -2.09
N ARG A 45 -11.52 5.44 -1.39
CA ARG A 45 -11.16 5.05 -0.01
C ARG A 45 -9.78 4.38 0.02
N PRO A 46 -8.96 4.58 1.06
CA PRO A 46 -7.57 4.10 1.08
C PRO A 46 -7.41 2.61 0.75
N ALA A 47 -8.26 1.73 1.32
CA ALA A 47 -8.20 0.30 1.03
C ALA A 47 -8.52 -0.03 -0.43
N ALA A 48 -9.49 0.67 -1.03
CA ALA A 48 -9.85 0.51 -2.44
C ALA A 48 -8.73 1.02 -3.35
N ALA A 49 -8.16 2.18 -3.04
CA ALA A 49 -7.05 2.77 -3.78
C ALA A 49 -5.82 1.85 -3.79
N LEU A 50 -5.47 1.25 -2.63
CA LEU A 50 -4.33 0.34 -2.51
C LEU A 50 -4.56 -0.93 -3.33
N ARG A 51 -5.75 -1.53 -3.22
CA ARG A 51 -6.12 -2.71 -4.02
C ARG A 51 -6.05 -2.41 -5.52
N ALA A 52 -6.59 -1.27 -5.95
CA ALA A 52 -6.60 -0.89 -7.35
C ALA A 52 -5.18 -0.66 -7.88
N ALA A 53 -4.29 -0.03 -7.10
CA ALA A 53 -2.88 0.10 -7.43
C ALA A 53 -2.16 -1.26 -7.56
N GLN A 54 -2.41 -2.20 -6.62
CA GLN A 54 -1.87 -3.56 -6.69
C GLN A 54 -2.33 -4.33 -7.94
N VAL A 55 -3.63 -4.24 -8.28
CA VAL A 55 -4.18 -4.85 -9.50
C VAL A 55 -3.58 -4.23 -10.76
N GLU A 56 -3.32 -2.93 -10.76
CA GLU A 56 -2.67 -2.25 -11.87
C GLU A 56 -1.22 -2.69 -12.03
N MET A 57 -0.47 -2.83 -10.93
CA MET A 57 0.89 -3.38 -10.92
C MET A 57 0.93 -4.80 -11.48
N TRP A 58 -0.01 -5.66 -11.06
CA TRP A 58 -0.11 -7.04 -11.56
C TRP A 58 -0.28 -7.11 -13.08
N LYS A 59 -0.97 -6.14 -13.69
CA LYS A 59 -1.17 -6.08 -15.15
C LYS A 59 0.08 -5.61 -15.92
N GLN A 60 1.06 -5.01 -15.25
CA GLN A 60 2.30 -4.58 -15.88
C GLN A 60 3.30 -5.73 -15.94
N LYS A 61 3.83 -6.06 -17.12
CA LYS A 61 4.84 -7.12 -17.28
C LYS A 61 6.06 -6.93 -16.39
N ALA A 62 6.49 -5.68 -16.17
CA ALA A 62 7.64 -5.37 -15.31
C ALA A 62 7.41 -5.73 -13.82
N TRP A 63 6.16 -5.68 -13.36
CA TRP A 63 5.80 -5.84 -11.95
C TRP A 63 4.82 -6.99 -11.69
N GLN A 64 4.68 -7.90 -12.65
CA GLN A 64 3.68 -8.96 -12.62
C GLN A 64 3.86 -9.90 -11.42
N SER A 65 5.11 -10.11 -11.00
CA SER A 65 5.42 -10.93 -9.81
C SER A 65 4.81 -10.31 -8.54
N PRO A 66 4.06 -11.09 -7.73
CA PRO A 66 3.49 -10.63 -6.47
C PRO A 66 4.52 -10.04 -5.50
N TYR A 67 5.79 -10.40 -5.63
CA TYR A 67 6.90 -9.84 -4.84
C TYR A 67 6.90 -8.30 -4.83
N TYR A 68 6.50 -7.65 -5.93
CA TYR A 68 6.57 -6.20 -6.10
C TYR A 68 5.41 -5.42 -5.47
N TRP A 69 4.26 -6.06 -5.23
CA TRP A 69 3.04 -5.33 -4.83
C TRP A 69 2.26 -5.99 -3.70
N ALA A 70 2.33 -7.32 -3.55
CA ALA A 70 1.59 -8.07 -2.53
C ALA A 70 2.16 -7.88 -1.13
N ALA A 71 3.36 -7.29 -1.01
CA ALA A 71 3.96 -6.97 0.27
C ALA A 71 3.16 -5.93 1.05
N PHE A 72 2.49 -5.01 0.35
CA PHE A 72 1.85 -3.87 0.98
C PHE A 72 0.51 -4.26 1.59
N THR A 73 0.40 -4.00 2.89
CA THR A 73 -0.82 -4.19 3.67
C THR A 73 -1.19 -2.89 4.34
N MET A 74 -2.49 -2.67 4.52
CA MET A 74 -3.01 -1.54 5.28
C MET A 74 -3.52 -2.06 6.62
N GLN A 75 -3.09 -1.41 7.69
CA GLN A 75 -3.54 -1.64 9.06
C GLN A 75 -4.28 -0.39 9.51
N GLY A 76 -5.43 -0.58 10.14
CA GLY A 76 -6.28 0.52 10.59
C GLY A 76 -7.66 0.50 9.97
N GLU A 77 -8.53 1.25 10.64
CA GLU A 77 -9.99 1.29 10.58
C GLU A 77 -10.79 0.03 10.90
N TRP A 78 -11.37 0.06 12.10
CA TRP A 78 -12.79 -0.15 12.33
C TRP A 78 -13.41 1.16 12.84
N ARG A 79 -14.16 1.86 11.99
CA ARG A 79 -15.32 2.71 12.32
C ARG A 79 -16.28 2.69 11.13
#